data_AF-A0A661AD75-F1
#
_entry.id   AF-A0A661AD75-F1
#
_cell.length_a   1.000
_cell.length_b   1.000
_cell.length_c   1.000
_cell.angle_alpha   90.00
_cell.angle_beta   90.00
_cell.angle_gamma   90.00
#
_symmetry.space_group_name_H-M   'P 1'
#
loop_
_entity.id
_entity.type
_entity.pdbx_description
1 polymer ?
#
loop_
_entity_poly.entity_id
_entity_poly.type
_entity_poly.pdbx_seq_one_letter_code
_entity_poly.pdbx_strand_id
1 'polypeptide(L)'
;MYLVWVPERVERRFGKEGKERLLKEMERVGWEIIEPDGIKKHAKPGDTVVLVGGDELFPFKKVENPTYDPDLYVYTDNLYASLDDDYLIPELALSRLPDGGSLDLLIALLRSIGKKEVGAESLGVTAAVWKDAALEVYKEVGKEKMVVSPPCEEKDLPSLKKEILYFNVHGSDTSPYWYGEGKGKYPVILSPRSIPDFSGVVASEACYG
;
A
#
# COMPACT_ATOMS: atom_id res chain seq x y z
N MET A 1 -14.91 -9.64 4.42
CA MET A 1 -13.79 -9.22 3.56
C MET A 1 -14.30 -9.12 2.14
N TYR A 2 -13.94 -8.04 1.46
CA TYR A 2 -14.52 -7.67 0.16
C TYR A 2 -13.41 -7.42 -0.85
N LEU A 3 -13.60 -7.91 -2.08
CA LEU A 3 -12.87 -7.45 -3.25
C LEU A 3 -13.76 -6.45 -3.99
N VAL A 4 -13.22 -5.27 -4.26
CA VAL A 4 -13.94 -4.21 -4.97
C VAL A 4 -13.32 -4.04 -6.34
N TRP A 5 -14.16 -4.06 -7.37
CA TRP A 5 -13.73 -3.82 -8.74
C TRP A 5 -14.73 -2.94 -9.52
N VAL A 6 -14.31 -2.41 -10.67
CA VAL A 6 -15.19 -1.67 -11.60
C VAL A 6 -15.20 -2.40 -12.94
N PRO A 7 -16.14 -3.32 -13.18
CA PRO A 7 -16.14 -4.22 -14.34
C PRO A 7 -15.96 -3.51 -15.68
N GLU A 8 -16.63 -2.37 -15.87
CA GLU A 8 -16.62 -1.60 -17.11
C GLU A 8 -15.24 -0.99 -17.38
N ARG A 9 -14.53 -0.57 -16.33
CA ARG A 9 -13.18 0.01 -16.46
C ARG A 9 -12.15 -1.09 -16.72
N VAL A 10 -12.31 -2.23 -16.06
CA VAL A 10 -11.49 -3.43 -16.30
C VAL A 10 -11.64 -3.89 -17.74
N GLU A 11 -12.87 -4.01 -18.26
CA GLU A 11 -13.11 -4.39 -19.66
C GLU A 11 -12.59 -3.35 -20.64
N ARG A 12 -12.73 -2.05 -20.34
CA ARG A 12 -12.16 -0.99 -21.18
C ARG A 12 -10.63 -1.09 -21.26
N ARG A 13 -9.97 -1.42 -20.15
CA ARG A 13 -8.50 -1.46 -20.05
C ARG A 13 -7.90 -2.76 -20.59
N PHE A 14 -8.51 -3.90 -20.28
CA PHE A 14 -7.94 -5.24 -20.53
C PHE A 14 -8.78 -6.10 -21.48
N GLY A 15 -9.88 -5.56 -22.02
CA GLY A 15 -10.80 -6.29 -22.89
C GLY A 15 -11.72 -7.25 -22.14
N LYS A 16 -12.68 -7.81 -22.87
CA LYS A 16 -13.67 -8.75 -22.32
C LYS A 16 -13.02 -10.01 -21.74
N GLU A 17 -12.07 -10.59 -22.47
CA GLU A 17 -11.30 -11.75 -22.01
C GLU A 17 -10.49 -11.43 -20.75
N GLY A 18 -9.87 -10.24 -20.67
CA GLY A 18 -9.15 -9.79 -19.48
C GLY A 18 -10.04 -9.66 -18.26
N LYS A 19 -11.25 -9.09 -18.43
CA LYS A 19 -12.27 -9.01 -17.37
C LYS A 19 -12.67 -10.41 -16.88
N GLU A 20 -12.96 -11.34 -17.79
CA GLU A 20 -13.37 -12.71 -17.44
C GLU A 20 -12.25 -13.46 -16.70
N ARG A 21 -11.00 -13.31 -17.15
CA ARG A 21 -9.83 -13.86 -16.46
C ARG A 21 -9.67 -13.29 -15.05
N LEU A 22 -9.81 -11.97 -14.88
CA LEU A 22 -9.70 -11.32 -13.58
C LEU A 22 -10.80 -11.78 -12.62
N LEU A 23 -12.05 -11.81 -13.10
CA LEU A 23 -13.20 -12.25 -12.31
C LEU A 23 -12.99 -13.68 -11.78
N LYS A 24 -12.54 -14.60 -12.64
CA LYS A 24 -12.24 -15.98 -12.23
C LYS A 24 -11.19 -16.06 -11.11
N GLU A 25 -10.17 -15.21 -11.16
CA GLU A 25 -9.13 -15.17 -10.11
C GLU A 25 -9.64 -14.52 -8.82
N MET A 26 -10.54 -13.52 -8.91
CA MET A 26 -11.22 -12.94 -7.74
C MET A 26 -12.16 -13.96 -7.08
N GLU A 27 -12.96 -14.69 -7.86
CA GLU A 27 -13.86 -15.75 -7.35
C GLU A 27 -13.08 -16.85 -6.61
N ARG A 28 -11.88 -17.19 -7.10
CA ARG A 28 -10.97 -18.14 -6.44
C ARG A 28 -10.55 -17.70 -5.03
N VAL A 29 -10.47 -16.39 -4.76
CA VAL A 29 -10.14 -15.87 -3.41
C VAL A 29 -11.24 -16.21 -2.41
N GLY A 30 -12.49 -16.34 -2.86
CA GLY A 30 -13.63 -16.70 -2.02
C GLY A 30 -14.14 -15.57 -1.11
N TRP A 31 -13.73 -14.33 -1.38
CA TRP A 31 -14.27 -13.13 -0.73
C TRP A 31 -15.46 -12.59 -1.51
N GLU A 32 -16.29 -11.78 -0.85
CA GLU A 32 -17.43 -11.16 -1.53
C GLU A 32 -16.94 -10.13 -2.55
N ILE A 33 -17.43 -10.20 -3.78
CA ILE A 33 -17.05 -9.30 -4.87
C ILE A 33 -18.14 -8.25 -5.02
N ILE A 34 -17.79 -6.98 -4.86
CA ILE A 34 -18.73 -5.86 -4.92
C ILE A 34 -18.21 -4.75 -5.84
N GLU A 35 -19.13 -3.89 -6.27
CA GLU A 35 -18.80 -2.61 -6.90
C GLU A 35 -18.64 -1.50 -5.82
N PRO A 36 -18.01 -0.36 -6.14
CA PRO A 36 -17.70 0.68 -5.14
C PRO A 36 -18.93 1.19 -4.36
N ASP A 37 -20.07 1.35 -5.03
CA ASP A 37 -21.33 1.80 -4.41
C ASP A 37 -21.93 0.77 -3.44
N GLY A 38 -21.41 -0.46 -3.47
CA GLY A 38 -21.75 -1.52 -2.53
C GLY A 38 -21.03 -1.39 -1.18
N ILE A 39 -19.89 -0.69 -1.11
CA ILE A 39 -19.08 -0.63 0.11
C ILE A 39 -19.92 -0.15 1.30
N LYS A 40 -20.55 1.03 1.17
CA LYS A 40 -21.39 1.62 2.23
C LYS A 40 -22.66 0.82 2.55
N LYS A 41 -23.07 -0.09 1.67
CA LYS A 41 -24.28 -0.93 1.86
C LYS A 41 -23.98 -2.24 2.56
N HIS A 42 -22.78 -2.79 2.36
CA HIS A 42 -22.43 -4.15 2.75
C HIS A 42 -21.40 -4.20 3.88
N ALA A 43 -20.40 -3.32 3.86
CA ALA A 43 -19.31 -3.33 4.82
C ALA A 43 -19.71 -2.69 6.16
N LYS A 44 -19.06 -3.13 7.23
CA LYS A 44 -19.21 -2.63 8.60
C LYS A 44 -17.85 -2.20 9.16
N PRO A 45 -17.82 -1.35 10.20
CA PRO A 45 -16.55 -0.99 10.85
C PRO A 45 -15.71 -2.23 11.21
N GLY A 46 -14.43 -2.19 10.84
CA GLY A 46 -13.47 -3.29 11.01
C GLY A 46 -13.44 -4.31 9.87
N ASP A 47 -14.35 -4.24 8.89
CA ASP A 47 -14.25 -5.09 7.70
C ASP A 47 -13.05 -4.72 6.83
N THR A 48 -12.45 -5.73 6.21
CA THR A 48 -11.38 -5.55 5.21
C THR A 48 -11.95 -5.41 3.81
N VAL A 49 -11.49 -4.37 3.11
CA VAL A 49 -11.83 -4.08 1.71
C VAL A 49 -10.54 -4.01 0.89
N VAL A 50 -10.53 -4.63 -0.28
CA VAL A 50 -9.39 -4.58 -1.20
C VAL A 50 -9.85 -4.06 -2.56
N LEU A 51 -9.32 -2.90 -2.96
CA LEU A 51 -9.53 -2.34 -4.30
C LEU A 51 -8.67 -3.12 -5.30
N VAL A 52 -9.28 -3.65 -6.36
CA VAL A 52 -8.58 -4.41 -7.40
C VAL A 52 -8.35 -3.51 -8.61
N GLY A 53 -7.21 -2.83 -8.62
CA GLY A 53 -6.80 -1.91 -9.69
C GLY A 53 -5.98 -0.71 -9.21
N GLY A 54 -5.21 -0.11 -10.12
CA GLY A 54 -4.51 1.16 -9.93
C GLY A 54 -5.42 2.38 -10.17
N ASP A 55 -4.82 3.57 -10.24
CA ASP A 55 -5.54 4.86 -10.34
C ASP A 55 -6.52 4.93 -11.53
N GLU A 56 -6.16 4.36 -12.68
CA GLU A 56 -7.06 4.37 -13.84
C GLU A 56 -8.36 3.56 -13.63
N LEU A 57 -8.28 2.46 -12.87
CA LEU A 57 -9.44 1.64 -12.54
C LEU A 57 -10.18 2.22 -11.33
N PHE A 58 -9.43 2.61 -10.31
CA PHE A 58 -9.88 3.20 -9.06
C PHE A 58 -9.12 4.50 -8.79
N PRO A 59 -9.63 5.66 -9.23
CA PRO A 59 -8.96 6.92 -9.05
C PRO A 59 -8.84 7.27 -7.58
N PHE A 60 -7.66 7.69 -7.16
CA PHE A 60 -7.50 8.29 -5.85
C PHE A 60 -8.41 9.51 -5.74
N LYS A 61 -9.03 9.69 -4.57
CA LYS A 61 -9.81 10.88 -4.30
C LYS A 61 -8.86 12.02 -3.96
N LYS A 62 -9.05 13.15 -4.64
CA LYS A 62 -8.31 14.38 -4.37
C LYS A 62 -9.04 15.17 -3.28
N VAL A 63 -8.41 15.37 -2.15
CA VAL A 63 -8.92 16.14 -1.00
C VAL A 63 -7.99 17.31 -0.69
N GLU A 64 -8.51 18.34 -0.04
CA GLU A 64 -7.65 19.40 0.51
C GLU A 64 -6.68 18.81 1.53
N ASN A 65 -5.45 19.29 1.52
CA ASN A 65 -4.45 18.83 2.47
C ASN A 65 -4.82 19.32 3.89
N PRO A 66 -5.07 18.41 4.86
CA PRO A 66 -5.38 18.82 6.23
C PRO A 66 -4.16 19.36 6.99
N THR A 67 -2.95 19.25 6.43
CA THR A 67 -1.70 19.72 7.05
C THR A 67 -1.21 21.04 6.48
N TYR A 68 -0.43 21.75 7.29
CA TYR A 68 0.19 23.02 6.90
C TYR A 68 1.56 22.78 6.25
N ASP A 69 1.55 22.33 5.01
CA ASP A 69 2.75 22.13 4.19
C ASP A 69 2.54 22.71 2.76
N PRO A 70 3.54 22.65 1.87
CA PRO A 70 3.44 23.22 0.52
C PRO A 70 2.38 22.56 -0.38
N ASP A 71 1.96 21.33 -0.09
CA ASP A 71 0.98 20.61 -0.89
C ASP A 71 -0.44 21.08 -0.57
N LEU A 72 -1.17 21.52 -1.60
CA LEU A 72 -2.55 21.98 -1.44
C LEU A 72 -3.55 20.83 -1.35
N TYR A 73 -3.20 19.66 -1.90
CA TYR A 73 -4.10 18.54 -2.05
C TYR A 73 -3.39 17.21 -1.82
N VAL A 74 -4.13 16.26 -1.27
CA VAL A 74 -3.70 14.87 -1.08
C VAL A 74 -4.56 13.95 -1.93
N TYR A 75 -3.93 12.95 -2.54
CA TYR A 75 -4.60 11.86 -3.24
C TYR A 75 -4.73 10.68 -2.27
N THR A 76 -5.96 10.27 -1.96
CA THR A 76 -6.22 9.29 -0.91
C THR A 76 -7.29 8.28 -1.30
N ASP A 77 -7.16 7.08 -0.75
CA ASP A 77 -8.17 6.04 -0.80
C ASP A 77 -9.10 6.06 0.43
N ASN A 78 -8.86 6.91 1.43
CA ASN A 78 -9.63 6.91 2.68
C ASN A 78 -11.13 7.08 2.45
N LEU A 79 -11.55 7.81 1.42
CA LEU A 79 -12.97 7.96 1.08
C LEU A 79 -13.64 6.64 0.64
N TYR A 80 -12.87 5.67 0.13
CA TYR A 80 -13.38 4.31 -0.11
C TYR A 80 -13.43 3.48 1.18
N ALA A 81 -12.65 3.87 2.20
CA ALA A 81 -12.58 3.21 3.49
C ALA A 81 -13.53 3.81 4.54
N SER A 82 -14.17 4.95 4.23
CA SER A 82 -15.00 5.70 5.17
C SER A 82 -16.48 5.42 4.93
N LEU A 83 -17.17 4.98 5.98
CA LEU A 83 -18.60 4.70 5.94
C LEU A 83 -19.42 5.98 6.12
N ASP A 84 -18.91 6.94 6.89
CA ASP A 84 -19.46 8.28 7.04
C ASP A 84 -18.79 9.32 6.10
N ASP A 85 -18.85 10.60 6.48
CA ASP A 85 -18.28 11.73 5.74
C ASP A 85 -16.89 12.16 6.28
N ASP A 86 -16.42 11.58 7.39
CA ASP A 86 -15.11 11.87 7.98
C ASP A 86 -14.02 10.93 7.44
N TYR A 87 -13.41 11.33 6.33
CA TYR A 87 -12.36 10.55 5.69
C TYR A 87 -11.01 10.53 6.44
N LEU A 88 -10.87 11.27 7.53
CA LEU A 88 -9.64 11.25 8.33
C LEU A 88 -9.57 10.04 9.24
N ILE A 89 -10.72 9.43 9.55
CA ILE A 89 -10.85 8.28 10.44
C ILE A 89 -11.59 7.15 9.72
N PRO A 90 -10.93 6.46 8.76
CA PRO A 90 -11.58 5.39 8.02
C PRO A 90 -11.97 4.22 8.94
N GLU A 91 -13.22 3.76 8.85
CA GLU A 91 -13.71 2.64 9.67
C GLU A 91 -13.41 1.26 9.06
N LEU A 92 -13.02 1.22 7.77
CA LEU A 92 -12.67 -0.01 7.07
C LEU A 92 -11.16 -0.18 6.95
N ALA A 93 -10.68 -1.42 7.10
CA ALA A 93 -9.31 -1.76 6.75
C ALA A 93 -9.18 -1.87 5.23
N LEU A 94 -8.64 -0.84 4.58
CA LEU A 94 -8.54 -0.76 3.13
C LEU A 94 -7.13 -1.11 2.63
N SER A 95 -7.08 -1.88 1.55
CA SER A 95 -5.85 -2.10 0.78
C SER A 95 -6.14 -2.03 -0.72
N ARG A 96 -5.09 -1.93 -1.53
CA ARG A 96 -5.18 -1.84 -2.98
C ARG A 96 -4.22 -2.83 -3.61
N LEU A 97 -4.69 -3.54 -4.64
CA LEU A 97 -3.85 -4.28 -5.58
C LEU A 97 -3.60 -3.38 -6.80
N PRO A 98 -2.45 -2.69 -6.89
CA PRO A 98 -2.15 -1.83 -8.03
C PRO A 98 -1.91 -2.68 -9.28
N ASP A 99 -2.46 -2.25 -10.42
CA ASP A 99 -2.29 -2.99 -11.68
C ASP A 99 -0.98 -2.70 -12.39
N GLY A 100 -0.35 -1.54 -12.16
CA GLY A 100 0.89 -1.15 -12.86
C GLY A 100 0.78 -1.21 -14.39
N GLY A 101 -0.42 -1.09 -14.95
CA GLY A 101 -0.70 -1.28 -16.38
C GLY A 101 -0.85 -2.73 -16.83
N SER A 102 -0.80 -3.72 -15.93
CA SER A 102 -0.70 -5.14 -16.25
C SER A 102 -1.78 -5.98 -15.57
N LEU A 103 -2.59 -6.65 -16.40
CA LEU A 103 -3.52 -7.68 -15.92
C LEU A 103 -2.80 -8.83 -15.23
N ASP A 104 -1.64 -9.24 -15.75
CA ASP A 104 -0.89 -10.36 -15.19
C ASP A 104 -0.32 -10.02 -13.81
N LEU A 105 -0.01 -8.74 -13.55
CA LEU A 105 0.35 -8.28 -12.20
C LEU A 105 -0.85 -8.41 -11.25
N LEU A 106 -2.04 -7.94 -11.63
CA LEU A 106 -3.25 -8.12 -10.80
C LEU A 106 -3.53 -9.59 -10.50
N ILE A 107 -3.42 -10.46 -11.51
CA ILE A 107 -3.61 -11.90 -11.33
C ILE A 107 -2.56 -12.48 -10.38
N ALA A 108 -1.29 -12.09 -10.51
CA ALA A 108 -0.23 -12.53 -9.61
C ALA A 108 -0.48 -12.09 -8.17
N LEU A 109 -0.93 -10.85 -7.96
CA LEU A 109 -1.30 -10.31 -6.65
C LEU A 109 -2.53 -11.01 -6.06
N LEU A 110 -3.59 -11.24 -6.83
CA LEU A 110 -4.75 -12.00 -6.37
C LEU A 110 -4.38 -13.44 -5.97
N ARG A 111 -3.41 -14.05 -6.67
CA ARG A 111 -2.88 -15.38 -6.34
C ARG A 111 -2.01 -15.41 -5.10
N SER A 112 -1.49 -14.27 -4.62
CA SER A 112 -0.78 -14.21 -3.35
C SER A 112 -1.73 -14.11 -2.15
N ILE A 113 -2.96 -13.60 -2.35
CA ILE A 113 -3.97 -13.54 -1.27
C ILE A 113 -4.26 -14.94 -0.72
N GLY A 114 -4.21 -15.06 0.61
CA GLY A 114 -4.47 -16.29 1.35
C GLY A 114 -3.25 -17.19 1.54
N LYS A 115 -2.09 -16.83 0.99
CA LYS A 115 -0.82 -17.48 1.36
C LYS A 115 -0.47 -17.07 2.79
N LYS A 116 -0.55 -18.02 3.73
CA LYS A 116 -0.13 -17.81 5.12
C LYS A 116 1.39 -17.74 5.19
N GLU A 117 1.94 -16.58 5.49
CA GLU A 117 3.35 -16.45 5.86
C GLU A 117 3.51 -16.57 7.39
N VAL A 118 3.30 -17.79 7.90
CA VAL A 118 3.65 -18.07 9.30
C VAL A 118 5.16 -18.11 9.41
N GLY A 119 5.75 -17.04 9.95
CA GLY A 119 7.19 -16.95 10.17
C GLY A 119 7.94 -16.12 9.14
N ALA A 120 7.23 -15.28 8.37
CA ALA A 120 7.83 -14.44 7.36
C ALA A 120 9.01 -13.62 7.90
N GLU A 121 10.15 -13.68 7.22
CA GLU A 121 11.23 -12.73 7.48
C GLU A 121 10.77 -11.33 7.08
N SER A 122 10.97 -10.36 7.96
CA SER A 122 10.40 -9.02 7.80
C SER A 122 11.41 -7.93 8.08
N LEU A 123 11.40 -6.83 7.33
CA LEU A 123 12.20 -5.65 7.63
C LEU A 123 11.32 -4.40 7.61
N GLY A 124 11.27 -3.70 8.73
CA GLY A 124 10.66 -2.38 8.84
C GLY A 124 11.71 -1.30 8.86
N VAL A 125 11.54 -0.23 8.09
CA VAL A 125 12.43 0.93 8.05
C VAL A 125 11.59 2.19 8.24
N THR A 126 12.00 3.07 9.15
CA THR A 126 11.24 4.28 9.45
C THR A 126 12.13 5.51 9.68
N ALA A 127 11.62 6.69 9.32
CA ALA A 127 12.16 7.96 9.76
C ALA A 127 12.07 8.09 11.29
N ALA A 128 13.08 8.65 11.94
CA ALA A 128 13.12 8.74 13.40
C ALA A 128 11.97 9.55 13.99
N VAL A 129 11.51 10.57 13.27
CA VAL A 129 10.34 11.39 13.63
C VAL A 129 9.01 10.64 13.56
N TRP A 130 8.94 9.55 12.79
CA TRP A 130 7.72 8.75 12.60
C TRP A 130 7.74 7.41 13.32
N LYS A 131 8.81 7.12 14.08
CA LYS A 131 9.07 5.83 14.69
C LYS A 131 7.87 5.24 15.44
N ASP A 132 7.21 6.03 16.29
CA ASP A 132 6.15 5.51 17.15
C ASP A 132 4.89 5.18 16.32
N ALA A 133 4.52 6.02 15.37
CA ALA A 133 3.41 5.74 14.44
C ALA A 133 3.71 4.53 13.55
N ALA A 134 4.91 4.48 12.97
CA ALA A 134 5.34 3.41 12.09
C ALA A 134 5.41 2.05 12.81
N LEU A 135 5.77 2.03 14.10
CA LEU A 135 5.80 0.82 14.91
C LEU A 135 4.40 0.23 15.12
N GLU A 136 3.39 1.08 15.34
CA GLU A 136 2.00 0.65 15.53
C GLU A 136 1.41 0.00 14.27
N VAL A 137 1.84 0.41 13.08
CA VAL A 137 1.47 -0.25 11.82
C VAL A 137 2.29 -1.52 11.63
N TYR A 138 3.61 -1.42 11.81
CA TYR A 138 4.53 -2.51 11.50
C TYR A 138 4.29 -3.76 12.35
N LYS A 139 3.85 -3.64 13.61
CA LYS A 139 3.55 -4.80 14.47
C LYS A 139 2.48 -5.75 13.92
N GLU A 140 1.62 -5.26 13.01
CA GLU A 140 0.57 -6.06 12.38
C GLU A 140 1.12 -6.96 11.25
N VAL A 141 2.27 -6.59 10.67
CA VAL A 141 2.84 -7.26 9.49
C VAL A 141 4.24 -7.85 9.74
N GLY A 142 5.00 -7.30 10.68
CA GLY A 142 6.40 -7.62 10.91
C GLY A 142 6.70 -8.08 12.33
N LYS A 143 7.83 -8.77 12.48
CA LYS A 143 8.26 -9.36 13.76
C LYS A 143 9.67 -8.94 14.17
N GLU A 144 10.47 -8.48 13.22
CA GLU A 144 11.84 -8.05 13.49
C GLU A 144 11.86 -6.65 14.09
N LYS A 145 13.02 -6.19 14.58
CA LYS A 145 13.15 -4.82 15.07
C LYS A 145 13.26 -3.86 13.88
N MET A 146 12.50 -2.77 13.89
CA MET A 146 12.60 -1.75 12.84
C MET A 146 13.96 -1.04 12.85
N VAL A 147 14.45 -0.73 11.66
CA VAL A 147 15.55 0.20 11.40
C VAL A 147 15.02 1.62 11.50
N VAL A 148 15.68 2.46 12.29
CA VAL A 148 15.27 3.85 12.52
C VAL A 148 16.35 4.79 12.00
N SER A 149 15.97 5.68 11.08
CA SER A 149 16.89 6.60 10.41
C SER A 149 16.50 8.06 10.66
N PRO A 150 17.39 8.88 11.24
CA PRO A 150 18.69 8.57 11.86
C PRO A 150 18.57 7.81 13.21
N PRO A 151 19.64 7.16 13.71
CA PRO A 151 21.03 7.26 13.27
C PRO A 151 21.43 6.30 12.15
N CYS A 152 20.57 5.33 11.79
CA CYS A 152 20.91 4.38 10.73
C CYS A 152 20.94 5.08 9.37
N GLU A 153 21.90 4.72 8.54
CA GLU A 153 22.03 5.14 7.14
C GLU A 153 21.94 3.90 6.24
N GLU A 154 21.99 4.10 4.92
CA GLU A 154 21.94 3.00 3.94
C GLU A 154 22.93 1.85 4.22
N LYS A 155 24.15 2.16 4.68
CA LYS A 155 25.18 1.17 5.03
C LYS A 155 24.80 0.25 6.19
N ASP A 156 23.85 0.66 7.02
CA ASP A 156 23.39 -0.06 8.20
C ASP A 156 22.15 -0.92 7.89
N LEU A 157 21.60 -0.83 6.67
CA LEU A 157 20.44 -1.62 6.27
C LEU A 157 20.77 -3.13 6.25
N PRO A 158 19.92 -3.97 6.88
CA PRO A 158 19.94 -5.41 6.67
C PRO A 158 19.61 -5.78 5.22
N SER A 159 19.76 -7.07 4.90
CA SER A 159 19.34 -7.58 3.60
C SER A 159 17.86 -7.29 3.34
N LEU A 160 17.55 -6.73 2.16
CA LEU A 160 16.18 -6.52 1.68
C LEU A 160 15.54 -7.80 1.14
N LYS A 161 16.25 -8.94 1.13
CA LYS A 161 15.68 -10.24 0.74
C LYS A 161 14.81 -10.78 1.86
N LYS A 162 13.66 -10.14 2.04
CA LYS A 162 12.65 -10.42 3.07
C LYS A 162 11.32 -10.72 2.39
N GLU A 163 10.48 -11.47 3.08
CA GLU A 163 9.12 -11.77 2.62
C GLU A 163 8.23 -10.54 2.80
N ILE A 164 8.47 -9.77 3.87
CA ILE A 164 7.75 -8.52 4.16
C ILE A 164 8.74 -7.36 4.30
N LEU A 165 8.53 -6.32 3.50
CA LEU A 165 9.27 -5.06 3.59
C LEU A 165 8.28 -3.94 3.91
N TYR A 166 8.54 -3.19 4.98
CA TYR A 166 7.76 -2.03 5.38
C TYR A 166 8.65 -0.79 5.43
N PHE A 167 8.24 0.27 4.75
CA PHE A 167 8.98 1.53 4.69
C PHE A 167 8.07 2.69 5.04
N ASN A 168 8.46 3.48 6.04
CA ASN A 168 7.78 4.73 6.42
C ASN A 168 8.85 5.82 6.55
N VAL A 169 9.28 6.31 5.39
CA VAL A 169 10.46 7.16 5.18
C VAL A 169 10.13 8.21 4.10
N HIS A 170 10.87 9.31 4.04
CA HIS A 170 10.63 10.33 3.03
C HIS A 170 11.14 9.88 1.66
N GLY A 171 10.42 10.25 0.61
CA GLY A 171 10.98 10.29 -0.73
C GLY A 171 11.28 11.73 -1.17
N SER A 172 11.64 11.89 -2.43
CA SER A 172 11.86 13.18 -3.06
C SER A 172 11.33 13.18 -4.49
N ASP A 173 10.83 14.33 -4.94
CA ASP A 173 10.44 14.61 -6.33
C ASP A 173 11.65 14.85 -7.27
N THR A 174 12.82 15.12 -6.69
CA THR A 174 14.04 15.47 -7.42
C THR A 174 15.13 14.41 -7.37
N SER A 175 14.93 13.34 -6.60
CA SER A 175 15.89 12.24 -6.50
C SER A 175 15.20 10.89 -6.28
N PRO A 176 15.86 9.78 -6.67
CA PRO A 176 15.26 8.45 -6.54
C PRO A 176 15.56 7.79 -5.18
N TYR A 177 16.09 8.54 -4.21
CA TYR A 177 16.49 8.01 -2.90
C TYR A 177 15.36 8.14 -1.89
N TRP A 178 15.37 7.27 -0.88
CA TRP A 178 14.55 7.43 0.31
C TRP A 178 15.39 7.88 1.50
N TYR A 179 14.78 8.66 2.38
CA TYR A 179 15.43 9.42 3.43
C TYR A 179 14.79 9.19 4.79
N GLY A 180 15.62 9.02 5.81
CA GLY A 180 15.18 9.20 7.19
C GLY A 180 14.91 10.67 7.50
N GLU A 181 14.35 10.95 8.67
CA GLU A 181 14.27 12.31 9.21
C GLU A 181 14.49 12.28 10.74
N GLY A 182 15.36 13.17 11.22
CA GLY A 182 15.49 13.43 12.65
C GLY A 182 16.46 14.57 12.96
N LYS A 183 16.08 15.43 13.91
CA LYS A 183 16.87 16.59 14.35
C LYS A 183 17.31 17.51 13.19
N GLY A 184 16.42 17.73 12.21
CA GLY A 184 16.67 18.55 11.03
C GLY A 184 17.64 17.95 10.02
N LYS A 185 17.84 16.62 10.04
CA LYS A 185 18.68 15.88 9.08
C LYS A 185 17.86 14.87 8.31
N TYR A 186 18.24 14.68 7.04
CA TYR A 186 17.62 13.76 6.10
C TYR A 186 18.65 12.81 5.47
N PRO A 187 19.18 11.83 6.22
CA PRO A 187 20.16 10.88 5.68
C PRO A 187 19.49 9.96 4.65
N VAL A 188 20.23 9.58 3.60
CA VAL A 188 19.80 8.51 2.68
C VAL A 188 19.74 7.20 3.46
N ILE A 189 18.57 6.57 3.44
CA ILE A 189 18.36 5.25 4.05
C ILE A 189 18.22 4.16 3.00
N LEU A 190 17.71 4.46 1.80
CA LEU A 190 17.62 3.48 0.70
C LEU A 190 17.95 4.15 -0.63
N SER A 191 18.76 3.48 -1.46
CA SER A 191 18.95 3.83 -2.86
C SER A 191 18.46 2.72 -3.80
N PRO A 192 18.07 3.05 -5.04
CA PRO A 192 17.71 2.05 -6.04
C PRO A 192 18.81 1.02 -6.31
N ARG A 193 20.08 1.37 -6.07
CA ARG A 193 21.22 0.47 -6.25
C ARG A 193 21.29 -0.62 -5.19
N SER A 194 20.66 -0.38 -4.04
CA SER A 194 20.61 -1.31 -2.91
C SER A 194 19.43 -2.28 -2.98
N ILE A 195 18.57 -2.16 -4.00
CA ILE A 195 17.41 -3.02 -4.21
C ILE A 195 17.86 -4.29 -4.95
N PRO A 196 17.91 -5.47 -4.29
CA PRO A 196 18.18 -6.73 -4.96
C PRO A 196 16.93 -7.23 -5.68
N ASP A 197 17.05 -8.28 -6.49
CA ASP A 197 15.89 -9.11 -6.82
C ASP A 197 15.35 -9.75 -5.53
N PHE A 198 14.07 -9.51 -5.23
CA PHE A 198 13.38 -10.15 -4.12
C PHE A 198 11.93 -10.51 -4.50
N SER A 199 11.39 -11.51 -3.80
CA SER A 199 10.01 -11.97 -3.93
C SER A 199 9.33 -11.75 -2.58
N GLY A 200 8.75 -10.57 -2.40
CA GLY A 200 8.15 -10.16 -1.12
C GLY A 200 7.10 -9.08 -1.32
N VAL A 201 6.34 -8.81 -0.26
CA VAL A 201 5.35 -7.73 -0.22
C VAL A 201 6.02 -6.46 0.28
N VAL A 202 5.84 -5.36 -0.44
CA VAL A 202 6.29 -4.03 -0.03
C VAL A 202 5.09 -3.21 0.42
N ALA A 203 5.14 -2.77 1.68
CA ALA A 203 4.26 -1.74 2.21
C ALA A 203 5.08 -0.44 2.34
N SER A 204 4.56 0.66 1.80
CA SER A 204 5.25 1.94 1.83
C SER A 204 4.30 3.09 2.14
N GLU A 205 4.67 3.90 3.12
CA GLU A 205 4.08 5.18 3.45
C GLU A 205 5.15 6.24 3.22
N ALA A 206 5.31 6.68 1.97
CA ALA A 206 6.33 7.65 1.59
C ALA A 206 5.69 8.81 0.80
N CYS A 207 6.11 10.04 1.07
CA CYS A 207 5.59 11.25 0.40
C CYS A 207 5.83 11.24 -1.12
N TYR A 208 6.95 10.64 -1.53
CA TYR A 208 7.30 10.40 -2.93
C TYR A 208 7.90 8.98 -3.00
N GLY A 209 7.65 8.25 -4.09
CA GLY A 209 8.06 6.85 -4.22
C GLY A 209 8.16 6.44 -5.67
#